data_AF-A0A329BAP0-F1
#
_entry.id   AF-A0A329BAP0-F1
#
_cell.length_a   1.000
_cell.length_b   1.000
_cell.length_c   1.000
_cell.angle_alpha   90.00
_cell.angle_beta   90.00
_cell.angle_gamma   90.00
#
_symmetry.space_group_name_H-M   'P 1'
#
loop_
_entity.id
_entity.type
_entity.pdbx_description
1 polymer ?
#
loop_
_entity_poly.entity_id
_entity_poly.type
_entity_poly.pdbx_seq_one_letter_code
_entity_poly.pdbx_strand_id
1 'polypeptide(L)'
;MPNSRFPLLRVLPLLLLTACAPFGTARMPDASIIHVDASGHASVPDCTPLTQRSYMWDTLKFRKRPAVAFGCATQRNLATMIADPNDLLRGRGYAGQDATTASSAVQRYKDGKVTPLRDTSSTDGQQGSNSGGGSGGGGGSQ
;
A
#
# COMPACT_ATOMS: atom_id res chain seq x y z
N MET A 1 28.16 63.42 -20.61
CA MET A 1 26.84 62.75 -20.57
C MET A 1 27.02 61.34 -20.03
N PRO A 2 26.80 61.09 -18.72
CA PRO A 2 26.89 59.77 -18.14
C PRO A 2 25.50 59.13 -18.11
N ASN A 3 25.26 58.05 -18.87
CA ASN A 3 24.05 57.24 -18.70
C ASN A 3 24.42 55.94 -18.01
N SER A 4 24.16 55.94 -16.72
CA SER A 4 24.37 54.85 -15.78
C SER A 4 23.03 54.13 -15.58
N ARG A 5 23.14 52.81 -15.34
CA ARG A 5 22.22 51.94 -14.58
C ARG A 5 20.99 51.45 -15.34
N PHE A 6 20.89 50.13 -15.49
CA PHE A 6 19.76 49.29 -15.04
C PHE A 6 20.02 47.81 -15.39
N PRO A 7 21.01 47.13 -14.78
CA PRO A 7 21.16 45.67 -14.94
C PRO A 7 20.11 44.88 -14.15
N LEU A 8 19.39 45.51 -13.21
CA LEU A 8 18.41 44.85 -12.33
C LEU A 8 17.13 44.37 -13.03
N LEU A 9 16.80 44.90 -14.21
CA LEU A 9 15.52 44.60 -14.86
C LEU A 9 15.47 43.22 -15.54
N ARG A 10 16.63 42.57 -15.75
CA ARG A 10 16.69 41.25 -16.40
C ARG A 10 16.62 40.04 -15.46
N VAL A 11 16.64 40.26 -14.14
CA VAL A 11 16.62 39.18 -13.13
C VAL A 11 15.19 38.91 -12.62
N LEU A 12 14.28 39.86 -12.82
CA LEU A 12 12.88 39.78 -12.39
C LEU A 12 12.09 38.56 -12.92
N PRO A 13 12.24 38.07 -14.17
CA PRO A 13 11.50 36.90 -14.63
C PRO A 13 12.01 35.58 -14.02
N LEU A 14 13.25 35.54 -13.53
CA LEU A 14 13.83 34.35 -12.88
C LEU A 14 13.30 34.18 -11.44
N LEU A 15 12.96 35.28 -10.77
CA LEU A 15 12.37 35.29 -9.42
C LEU A 15 10.89 34.88 -9.40
N LEU A 16 10.19 35.05 -10.53
CA LEU A 16 8.77 34.69 -10.67
C LEU A 16 8.57 33.19 -10.96
N LEU A 17 9.53 32.50 -11.57
CA LEU A 17 9.44 31.06 -11.83
C LEU A 17 9.62 30.20 -10.56
N THR A 18 10.26 30.71 -9.51
CA THR A 18 10.44 29.99 -8.23
C THR A 18 9.19 29.96 -7.34
N ALA A 19 8.10 30.63 -7.74
CA ALA A 19 6.84 30.61 -7.00
C ALA A 19 5.95 29.38 -7.31
N CYS A 20 6.36 28.53 -8.27
CA CYS A 20 5.77 27.22 -8.49
C CYS A 20 6.60 26.12 -7.80
N ALA A 21 7.03 26.37 -6.56
CA ALA A 21 7.26 25.26 -5.64
C ALA A 21 5.87 24.69 -5.29
N PRO A 22 5.67 23.36 -5.28
CA PRO A 22 4.39 22.78 -4.95
C PRO A 22 4.00 23.23 -3.53
N PHE A 23 3.09 24.20 -3.45
CA PHE A 23 2.46 24.60 -2.21
C PHE A 23 1.67 23.40 -1.69
N GLY A 24 2.31 22.65 -0.78
CA GLY A 24 1.63 21.79 0.16
C GLY A 24 1.05 20.48 -0.39
N THR A 25 1.89 19.56 -0.88
CA THR A 25 1.64 18.13 -0.57
C THR A 25 2.10 17.77 0.86
N ALA A 26 2.56 18.76 1.64
CA ALA A 26 3.16 18.65 2.97
C ALA A 26 2.17 18.28 4.12
N ARG A 27 1.26 17.35 3.88
CA ARG A 27 0.61 16.61 4.98
C ARG A 27 0.56 15.11 4.72
N MET A 28 0.87 14.65 3.51
CA MET A 28 1.07 13.25 3.25
C MET A 28 2.57 13.00 3.33
N PRO A 29 3.04 12.24 4.33
CA PRO A 29 4.46 11.95 4.38
C PRO A 29 4.85 11.15 3.11
N ASP A 30 6.10 11.34 2.69
CA ASP A 30 6.62 10.79 1.43
C ASP A 30 6.64 9.25 1.46
N ALA A 31 6.71 8.56 0.32
CA ALA A 31 6.70 7.08 0.27
C ALA A 31 7.80 6.42 1.12
N SER A 32 8.82 7.17 1.55
CA SER A 32 9.85 6.82 2.53
C SER A 32 9.38 6.58 3.97
N ILE A 33 8.08 6.67 4.26
CA ILE A 33 7.51 6.39 5.59
C ILE A 33 7.69 4.93 6.03
N ILE A 34 7.62 3.95 5.13
CA ILE A 34 7.61 2.55 5.53
C ILE A 34 9.05 2.10 5.77
N HIS A 35 9.42 2.01 7.04
CA HIS A 35 10.74 1.53 7.44
C HIS A 35 10.74 0.01 7.54
N VAL A 36 11.78 -0.59 6.99
CA VAL A 36 12.07 -2.01 7.17
C VAL A 36 13.01 -2.14 8.36
N ASP A 37 12.59 -2.87 9.39
CA ASP A 37 13.47 -3.16 10.52
C ASP A 37 14.53 -4.22 10.17
N ALA A 38 15.49 -4.44 11.06
CA ALA A 38 16.53 -5.46 10.85
C ALA A 38 15.99 -6.90 10.78
N SER A 39 14.76 -7.13 11.28
CA SER A 39 14.05 -8.40 11.17
C SER A 39 13.25 -8.54 9.85
N GLY A 40 13.26 -7.52 8.99
CA GLY A 40 12.56 -7.55 7.72
C GLY A 40 11.06 -7.29 7.82
N HIS A 41 10.57 -6.63 8.87
CA HIS A 41 9.17 -6.20 8.96
C HIS A 41 8.98 -4.76 8.49
N ALA A 42 7.89 -4.52 7.76
CA ALA A 42 7.45 -3.19 7.36
C ALA A 42 6.73 -2.52 8.53
N SER A 43 7.31 -1.42 9.03
CA SER A 43 6.75 -0.63 10.11
C SER A 43 6.49 0.81 9.65
N VAL A 44 5.37 1.37 10.13
CA VAL A 44 5.04 2.79 9.93
C VAL A 44 5.53 3.55 11.18
N PRO A 45 6.21 4.70 11.03
CA PRO A 45 6.64 5.57 12.11
C PRO A 45 5.43 6.17 12.82
N ASP A 46 5.70 6.81 13.95
CA ASP A 46 4.68 7.42 14.80
C ASP A 46 3.73 8.33 13.99
N CYS A 47 2.43 8.03 14.06
CA CYS A 47 1.38 8.79 13.39
C CYS A 47 0.94 10.03 14.17
N THR A 48 1.42 10.23 15.40
CA THR A 48 1.13 11.42 16.22
C THR A 48 1.34 12.75 15.48
N PRO A 49 2.43 12.99 14.72
CA PRO A 49 2.61 14.22 13.93
C PRO A 49 1.55 14.45 12.83
N LEU A 50 0.90 13.38 12.33
CA LEU A 50 -0.18 13.48 11.34
C LEU A 50 -1.54 13.82 11.97
N THR A 51 -1.60 13.84 13.31
CA THR A 51 -2.83 14.10 14.04
C THR A 51 -3.25 15.55 13.84
N GLN A 52 -4.36 15.74 13.12
CA GLN A 52 -4.98 17.05 12.94
C GLN A 52 -6.12 17.22 13.93
N ARG A 53 -6.03 18.29 14.71
CA ARG A 53 -7.12 18.70 15.59
C ARG A 53 -8.29 19.16 14.74
N SER A 54 -9.47 18.66 15.04
CA SER A 54 -10.70 19.23 14.51
C SER A 54 -10.86 20.66 15.06
N TYR A 55 -10.93 21.66 14.17
CA TYR A 55 -11.31 23.02 14.54
C TYR A 55 -12.82 23.17 14.80
N MET A 56 -13.59 22.13 14.44
CA MET A 56 -15.02 22.03 14.68
C MET A 56 -15.28 21.75 16.18
N TRP A 57 -15.96 22.70 16.81
CA TRP A 57 -16.66 22.52 18.07
C TRP A 57 -18.05 21.98 17.75
N ASP A 58 -18.53 20.98 18.50
CA ASP A 58 -19.91 20.51 18.33
C ASP A 58 -20.87 21.61 18.79
N THR A 59 -21.57 22.22 17.82
CA THR A 59 -22.48 23.36 18.05
C THR A 59 -23.64 23.03 18.97
N LEU A 60 -23.95 21.74 19.14
CA LEU A 60 -25.07 21.27 19.95
C LEU A 60 -24.66 20.80 21.35
N LYS A 61 -23.38 20.48 21.59
CA LYS A 61 -22.93 19.85 22.85
C LYS A 61 -21.62 20.36 23.46
N PHE A 62 -21.01 21.43 22.93
CA PHE A 62 -19.75 22.00 23.45
C PHE A 62 -18.64 20.97 23.70
N ARG A 63 -18.64 19.88 22.93
CA ARG A 63 -17.63 18.82 23.06
C ARG A 63 -16.61 18.95 21.95
N LYS A 64 -15.33 18.76 22.31
CA LYS A 64 -14.24 18.66 21.35
C LYS A 64 -14.43 17.38 20.55
N ARG A 65 -14.40 17.50 19.22
CA ARG A 65 -14.34 16.32 18.35
C ARG A 65 -12.96 15.67 18.47
N PRO A 66 -12.87 14.32 18.31
CA PRO A 66 -11.60 13.62 18.35
C PRO A 66 -10.72 14.09 17.19
N ALA A 67 -9.41 14.16 17.44
CA ALA A 67 -8.43 14.46 16.40
C ALA A 67 -8.27 13.26 15.47
N VAL A 68 -7.90 13.52 14.21
CA VAL A 68 -7.80 12.50 13.16
C VAL A 68 -6.40 12.49 12.56
N ALA A 69 -5.78 11.31 12.44
CA ALA A 69 -4.48 11.12 11.81
C ALA A 69 -4.70 10.77 10.32
N PHE A 70 -4.83 11.80 9.48
CA PHE A 70 -5.06 11.61 8.04
C PHE A 70 -3.92 10.81 7.41
N GLY A 71 -4.25 9.74 6.67
CA GLY A 71 -3.29 8.88 5.98
C GLY A 71 -2.65 7.77 6.82
N CYS A 72 -2.73 7.80 8.16
CA CYS A 72 -2.12 6.78 9.01
C CYS A 72 -2.74 5.38 8.79
N ALA A 73 -4.07 5.30 8.67
CA ALA A 73 -4.75 4.03 8.41
C ALA A 73 -4.31 3.43 7.06
N THR A 74 -4.18 4.27 6.03
CA THR A 74 -3.71 3.85 4.70
C THR A 74 -2.29 3.30 4.74
N GLN A 75 -1.38 4.00 5.42
CA GLN A 75 0.01 3.58 5.54
C GLN A 75 0.12 2.28 6.36
N ARG A 76 -0.69 2.13 7.41
CA ARG A 76 -0.69 0.90 8.21
C ARG A 76 -1.23 -0.30 7.42
N ASN A 77 -2.33 -0.10 6.69
CA ASN A 77 -2.87 -1.13 5.81
C ASN A 77 -1.83 -1.52 4.74
N LEU A 78 -1.12 -0.55 4.16
CA LEU A 78 -0.05 -0.82 3.20
C LEU A 78 1.08 -1.63 3.84
N ALA A 79 1.58 -1.22 5.01
CA ALA A 79 2.62 -1.95 5.73
C ALA A 79 2.22 -3.41 6.02
N THR A 80 0.95 -3.67 6.30
CA THR A 80 0.44 -5.04 6.52
C THR A 80 0.23 -5.84 5.24
N MET A 81 0.04 -5.18 4.08
CA MET A 81 -0.13 -5.85 2.79
C MET A 81 1.20 -6.24 2.14
N ILE A 82 2.31 -5.66 2.58
CA ILE A 82 3.63 -5.95 2.02
C ILE A 82 4.11 -7.33 2.49
N ALA A 83 4.24 -8.26 1.55
CA ALA A 83 4.69 -9.62 1.82
C ALA A 83 6.20 -9.71 2.09
N ASP A 84 7.01 -8.96 1.35
CA ASP A 84 8.47 -8.85 1.56
C ASP A 84 8.86 -7.37 1.58
N PRO A 85 9.19 -6.80 2.75
CA PRO A 85 9.54 -5.39 2.87
C PRO A 85 10.82 -5.00 2.11
N ASN A 86 11.73 -5.95 1.83
CA ASN A 86 12.94 -5.66 1.04
C ASN A 86 12.63 -5.30 -0.41
N ASP A 87 11.46 -5.69 -0.93
CA ASP A 87 11.01 -5.32 -2.28
C ASP A 87 10.87 -3.79 -2.45
N LEU A 88 10.66 -3.03 -1.36
CA LEU A 88 10.61 -1.56 -1.40
C LEU A 88 11.99 -0.94 -1.65
N LEU A 89 13.06 -1.59 -1.20
CA LEU A 89 14.43 -1.13 -1.37
C LEU A 89 14.99 -1.56 -2.73
N ARG A 90 14.64 -2.77 -3.15
CA ARG A 90 15.05 -3.34 -4.43
C ARG A 90 14.01 -4.35 -4.88
N GLY A 91 13.39 -4.10 -6.03
CA GLY A 91 12.51 -5.08 -6.65
C GLY A 91 13.25 -6.39 -6.91
N ARG A 92 12.61 -7.52 -6.60
CA ARG A 92 13.14 -8.84 -6.96
C ARG A 92 13.30 -8.98 -8.46
N GLY A 93 14.39 -9.63 -8.87
CA GLY A 93 14.62 -9.98 -10.26
C GLY A 93 13.51 -10.91 -10.74
N TYR A 94 12.88 -10.58 -11.87
CA TYR A 94 11.91 -11.45 -12.49
C TYR A 94 12.62 -12.65 -13.12
N ALA A 95 12.44 -13.84 -12.53
CA ALA A 95 13.08 -15.07 -13.00
C ALA A 95 12.51 -15.61 -14.33
N GLY A 96 11.48 -14.96 -14.89
CA GLY A 96 10.72 -15.46 -16.03
C GLY A 96 9.55 -16.35 -15.61
N GLN A 97 8.64 -16.63 -16.54
CA GLN A 97 7.60 -17.64 -16.35
C GLN A 97 8.15 -19.02 -16.73
N ASP A 98 7.75 -20.04 -15.98
CA ASP A 98 8.02 -21.42 -16.36
C ASP A 98 7.09 -21.85 -17.52
N ALA A 99 7.64 -21.85 -18.73
CA ALA A 99 6.93 -22.27 -19.94
C ALA A 99 6.51 -23.75 -19.88
N THR A 100 7.24 -24.60 -19.16
CA THR A 100 6.91 -26.02 -19.01
C THR A 100 5.68 -26.21 -18.12
N THR A 101 5.61 -25.49 -16.99
CA THR A 101 4.41 -25.45 -16.16
C THR A 101 3.20 -24.91 -16.93
N ALA A 102 3.37 -23.81 -17.67
CA ALA A 102 2.28 -23.21 -18.45
C ALA A 102 1.75 -24.16 -19.55
N SER A 103 2.65 -24.77 -20.33
CA SER A 103 2.26 -25.72 -21.38
C SER A 103 1.62 -26.98 -20.82
N SER A 104 2.13 -27.51 -19.68
CA SER A 104 1.53 -28.66 -19.01
C SER A 104 0.11 -28.37 -18.49
N ALA A 105 -0.18 -27.14 -18.05
CA ALA A 105 -1.50 -26.74 -17.63
C ALA A 105 -2.50 -26.77 -18.81
N VAL A 106 -2.09 -26.25 -19.97
CA VAL A 106 -2.91 -26.30 -21.20
C VAL A 106 -3.15 -27.74 -21.64
N GLN A 107 -2.14 -28.60 -21.58
CA GLN A 107 -2.29 -30.01 -21.95
C GLN A 107 -3.25 -30.73 -21.01
N ARG A 108 -3.13 -30.54 -19.68
CA ARG A 108 -4.07 -31.11 -18.70
C ARG A 108 -5.51 -30.65 -18.94
N TYR A 109 -5.70 -29.39 -19.31
CA TYR A 109 -7.02 -28.88 -19.67
C TYR A 109 -7.60 -29.59 -20.90
N LYS A 110 -6.81 -29.76 -21.96
CA LYS A 110 -7.22 -30.47 -23.18
C LYS A 110 -7.52 -31.95 -22.94
N ASP A 111 -6.73 -32.60 -22.08
CA ASP A 111 -6.89 -34.01 -21.73
C ASP A 111 -8.01 -34.27 -20.70
N GLY A 112 -8.72 -33.23 -20.23
CA GLY A 112 -9.75 -33.36 -19.20
C GLY A 112 -9.20 -33.73 -17.81
N LYS A 113 -7.89 -33.58 -17.59
CA LYS A 113 -7.21 -33.87 -16.31
C LYS A 113 -7.21 -32.65 -15.38
N VAL A 114 -8.38 -32.04 -15.21
CA VAL A 114 -8.57 -30.86 -14.35
C VAL A 114 -9.17 -31.27 -13.01
N THR A 115 -8.86 -30.52 -11.96
CA THR A 115 -9.56 -30.65 -10.68
C THR A 115 -11.03 -30.26 -10.90
N PRO A 116 -12.00 -31.14 -10.56
CA PRO A 116 -13.41 -30.81 -10.70
C PRO A 116 -13.74 -29.58 -9.83
N LEU A 117 -14.58 -28.69 -10.36
CA LEU A 117 -15.08 -27.56 -9.59
C LEU A 117 -15.91 -28.08 -8.43
N ARG A 118 -15.84 -27.40 -7.29
CA ARG A 118 -16.77 -27.65 -6.19
C ARG A 118 -18.15 -27.16 -6.62
N ASP A 119 -19.20 -27.90 -6.26
CA ASP A 119 -20.61 -27.54 -6.51
C ASP A 119 -21.07 -26.37 -5.62
N THR A 120 -20.32 -25.27 -5.61
CA THR A 120 -20.63 -24.07 -4.85
C THR A 120 -20.86 -22.93 -5.82
N SER A 121 -22.12 -22.56 -5.98
CA SER A 121 -22.54 -21.32 -6.62
C SER A 121 -22.09 -20.15 -5.73
N SER A 122 -21.28 -19.24 -6.28
CA SER A 122 -20.88 -18.00 -5.57
C SER A 122 -22.04 -17.04 -5.30
N THR A 123 -23.24 -17.39 -5.75
CA THR A 123 -24.49 -16.63 -5.55
C THR A 123 -25.45 -17.27 -4.55
N ASP A 124 -25.17 -18.48 -4.05
CA ASP A 124 -26.04 -19.11 -3.05
C ASP A 124 -25.52 -18.83 -1.64
N GLY A 125 -26.34 -18.09 -0.90
CA GLY A 125 -26.04 -17.56 0.43
C GLY A 125 -25.49 -18.62 1.38
N GLN A 126 -24.34 -18.29 1.97
CA GLN A 126 -23.86 -18.69 3.28
C GLN A 126 -24.86 -19.53 4.10
N GLN A 127 -24.70 -20.85 4.06
CA GLN A 127 -25.39 -21.74 4.99
C GLN A 127 -24.42 -22.76 5.58
N GLY A 128 -23.97 -22.44 6.80
CA GLY A 128 -23.52 -23.37 7.84
C GLY A 128 -22.53 -24.45 7.43
N SER A 129 -21.23 -24.16 7.55
CA SER A 129 -20.23 -25.21 7.67
C SER A 129 -20.44 -25.94 9.00
N ASN A 130 -21.18 -27.05 8.98
CA ASN A 130 -21.05 -28.06 10.03
C ASN A 130 -19.67 -28.71 9.83
N SER A 131 -18.71 -28.27 10.63
CA SER A 131 -17.39 -28.87 10.76
C SER A 131 -17.53 -30.31 11.25
N GLY A 132 -17.65 -31.24 10.31
CA GLY A 132 -17.41 -32.66 10.52
C GLY A 132 -15.90 -32.88 10.62
N GLY A 133 -15.39 -32.89 11.85
CA GLY A 133 -14.02 -33.32 12.13
C GLY A 133 -13.83 -34.78 11.74
N GLY A 134 -12.99 -35.02 10.73
CA GLY A 134 -12.51 -36.34 10.34
C GLY A 134 -11.05 -36.49 10.75
N SER A 135 -10.83 -37.27 11.80
CA SER A 135 -9.52 -37.64 12.34
C SER A 135 -9.01 -38.93 11.67
N GLY A 136 -7.71 -39.01 11.37
CA GLY A 136 -6.99 -40.22 10.96
C GLY A 136 -5.66 -39.83 10.30
N GLY A 137 -4.47 -40.30 10.69
CA GLY A 137 -4.09 -41.36 11.60
C GLY A 137 -3.01 -42.24 10.95
N GLY A 138 -1.73 -41.85 11.09
CA GLY A 138 -0.57 -42.75 11.21
C GLY A 138 0.01 -43.52 10.00
N GLY A 139 1.32 -43.34 9.77
CA GLY A 139 2.26 -44.47 9.65
C GLY A 139 3.07 -44.66 8.35
N GLY A 140 4.41 -44.57 8.45
CA GLY A 140 5.30 -45.61 7.89
C GLY A 140 6.16 -45.31 6.65
N SER A 141 7.44 -45.00 6.90
CA SER A 141 8.65 -45.47 6.21
C SER A 141 8.73 -45.53 4.67
N GLN A 142 9.61 -44.71 4.10
CA GLN A 142 10.87 -45.11 3.46
C GLN A 142 11.84 -43.92 3.42
#